data_AF-A0AAV8ZS78-F1
#
_entry.id   AF-A0AAV8ZS78-F1
#
_cell.length_a   1.000
_cell.length_b   1.000
_cell.length_c   1.000
_cell.angle_alpha   90.00
_cell.angle_beta   90.00
_cell.angle_gamma   90.00
#
_symmetry.space_group_name_H-M   'P 1'
#
loop_
_entity.id
_entity.type
_entity.pdbx_description
1 polymer ?
#
loop_
_entity_poly.entity_id
_entity_poly.type
_entity_poly.pdbx_seq_one_letter_code
_entity_poly.pdbx_strand_id
1 'polypeptide(L)'
;MDYDKEKERLLRLFEEVPSGEEYDDEEETGEEDNIEEISENSDTEQEIDENKGEEMNVSGPYFMGRDKKTKWNKHCPPKNVRTRKENLTLHLPGGKSCVSEKTPAGIWEYFFDNEILNNIVNFTNMKI
;
A
#
# COMPACT_ATOMS: atom_id res chain seq x y z
N MET A 1 10.22 31.32 14.97
CA MET A 1 10.03 30.74 16.32
C MET A 1 8.95 29.66 16.37
N ASP A 2 8.47 29.14 15.23
CA ASP A 2 7.51 28.02 15.18
C ASP A 2 8.22 26.68 14.91
N TYR A 3 9.34 26.73 14.19
CA TYR A 3 10.18 25.59 13.84
C TYR A 3 10.75 24.85 15.06
N ASP A 4 11.26 25.57 16.04
CA ASP A 4 11.87 24.95 17.23
C ASP A 4 10.82 24.20 18.07
N LYS A 5 9.60 24.74 18.12
CA LYS A 5 8.48 24.14 18.83
C LYS A 5 7.97 22.87 18.13
N GLU A 6 7.89 22.87 16.80
CA GLU A 6 7.53 21.67 16.05
C GLU A 6 8.62 20.61 16.14
N LYS A 7 9.90 21.02 16.11
CA LYS A 7 11.04 20.11 16.32
C LYS A 7 10.97 19.41 17.67
N GLU A 8 10.68 20.13 18.75
CA GLU A 8 10.51 19.54 20.08
C GLU A 8 9.32 18.58 20.16
N ARG A 9 8.19 18.94 19.54
CA ARG A 9 7.01 18.08 19.47
C ARG A 9 7.33 16.74 18.78
N LEU A 10 8.05 16.80 17.65
CA LEU A 10 8.43 15.62 16.87
C LEU A 10 9.41 14.73 17.63
N LEU A 11 10.43 15.29 18.29
CA LEU A 11 11.39 14.52 19.09
C LEU A 11 10.70 13.75 20.22
N ARG A 12 9.75 14.39 20.91
CA ARG A 12 8.96 13.74 21.96
C ARG A 12 8.14 12.56 21.43
N LEU A 13 7.53 12.73 20.26
CA LEU A 13 6.73 11.67 19.64
C LEU A 13 7.59 10.46 19.25
N PHE A 14 8.83 10.66 18.80
CA PHE A 14 9.77 9.57 18.52
C PHE A 14 10.23 8.83 19.77
N GLU A 15 10.36 9.53 20.91
CA GLU A 15 10.78 8.93 22.18
C GLU A 15 9.64 8.16 22.88
N GLU A 16 8.38 8.56 22.65
CA GLU A 16 7.20 7.87 23.19
C GLU A 16 6.89 6.52 22.51
N VAL A 17 7.54 6.21 21.38
CA VAL A 17 7.43 4.89 20.73
C VAL A 17 8.38 3.93 21.47
N PRO A 18 7.87 2.85 22.11
CA PRO A 18 8.74 1.83 22.68
C PRO A 18 9.63 1.26 21.58
N SER A 19 10.96 1.37 21.70
CA SER A 19 11.90 0.67 20.82
C SER A 19 11.86 -0.81 21.18
N GLY A 20 10.89 -1.54 20.63
CA GLY A 20 10.60 -2.90 21.07
C GLY A 20 9.85 -3.78 20.10
N GLU A 21 9.82 -3.44 18.81
CA GLU A 21 9.48 -4.40 17.76
C GLU A 21 10.58 -4.33 16.69
N GLU A 22 11.57 -5.20 16.86
CA GLU A 22 12.46 -5.62 15.77
C GLU A 22 11.55 -6.37 14.79
N TYR A 23 11.14 -5.71 13.70
CA TYR A 23 10.52 -6.43 12.59
C TYR A 23 11.62 -7.28 11.99
N ASP A 24 11.55 -8.59 12.24
CA ASP A 24 12.31 -9.58 11.50
C ASP A 24 11.82 -9.49 10.05
N ASP A 25 12.58 -8.80 9.21
CA ASP A 25 12.37 -8.80 7.76
C ASP A 25 12.95 -10.12 7.25
N GLU A 26 12.26 -11.21 7.57
CA GLU A 26 12.49 -12.50 6.94
C GLU A 26 12.08 -12.34 5.47
N GLU A 27 13.06 -12.09 4.60
CA GLU A 27 12.87 -12.21 3.16
C GLU A 27 12.42 -13.65 2.85
N GLU A 28 11.11 -13.84 2.68
CA GLU A 28 10.49 -15.11 2.32
C GLU A 28 10.90 -15.49 0.89
N THR A 29 12.04 -16.19 0.84
CA THR A 29 12.54 -16.88 -0.33
C THR A 29 11.74 -18.18 -0.48
N GLY A 30 10.66 -18.14 -1.27
CA GLY A 30 10.01 -19.37 -1.75
C GLY A 30 8.49 -19.30 -1.76
N GLU A 31 7.93 -18.97 -2.92
CA GLU A 31 6.51 -19.12 -3.20
C GLU A 31 6.08 -20.60 -3.07
N GLU A 32 5.40 -20.96 -1.98
CA GLU A 32 4.46 -22.09 -1.94
C GLU A 32 3.11 -21.60 -1.41
N ASP A 33 2.17 -21.40 -2.34
CA ASP A 33 0.78 -20.99 -2.09
C ASP A 33 0.01 -22.12 -1.37
N ASN A 34 0.10 -22.15 -0.04
CA ASN A 34 -0.68 -23.06 0.79
C ASN A 34 -2.10 -22.49 1.00
N ILE A 35 -3.01 -22.85 0.09
CA ILE A 35 -4.44 -22.55 0.22
C ILE A 35 -5.02 -23.41 1.36
N GLU A 36 -5.29 -22.80 2.51
CA GLU A 36 -6.13 -23.43 3.55
C GLU A 36 -7.61 -23.34 3.13
N GLU A 37 -8.22 -24.48 2.81
CA GLU A 37 -9.68 -24.59 2.67
C GLU A 37 -10.35 -24.58 4.05
N ILE A 38 -10.83 -23.42 4.48
CA ILE A 38 -11.69 -23.31 5.66
C ILE A 38 -13.13 -23.69 5.25
N SER A 39 -13.62 -24.84 5.73
CA SER A 39 -15.04 -25.20 5.65
C SER A 39 -15.79 -24.63 6.86
N GLU A 40 -16.43 -23.48 6.68
CA GLU A 40 -17.31 -22.90 7.70
C GLU A 40 -18.76 -23.37 7.46
N ASN A 41 -19.20 -24.41 8.18
CA ASN A 41 -20.62 -24.69 8.34
C ASN A 41 -21.19 -23.74 9.41
N SER A 42 -21.62 -22.54 9.00
CA SER A 42 -22.32 -21.60 9.89
C SER A 42 -23.84 -21.74 9.73
N ASP A 43 -24.39 -22.87 10.19
CA ASP A 43 -25.83 -23.03 10.40
C ASP A 43 -26.19 -22.55 11.81
N THR A 44 -26.34 -21.25 11.98
CA THR A 44 -27.08 -20.72 13.14
C THR A 44 -27.89 -19.50 12.71
N GLU A 45 -29.00 -19.75 12.02
CA GLU A 45 -30.08 -18.77 11.88
C GLU A 45 -30.72 -18.59 13.27
N GLN A 46 -30.35 -17.52 13.98
CA GLN A 46 -31.11 -17.07 15.15
C GLN A 46 -32.24 -16.17 14.66
N GLU A 47 -33.46 -16.70 14.70
CA GLU A 47 -34.72 -15.96 14.55
C GLU A 47 -34.83 -14.89 15.66
N ILE A 48 -34.68 -13.61 15.30
CA ILE A 48 -34.90 -12.48 16.22
C ILE A 48 -36.40 -12.14 16.23
N ASP A 49 -37.03 -12.37 17.38
CA ASP A 49 -38.40 -11.98 17.69
C ASP A 49 -38.51 -10.45 17.81
N GLU A 50 -39.21 -9.82 16.86
CA GLU A 50 -39.46 -8.39 16.80
C GLU A 50 -40.50 -7.97 17.85
N ASN A 51 -40.09 -7.73 19.10
CA ASN A 51 -40.91 -6.88 19.97
C ASN A 51 -40.18 -6.17 21.12
N LYS A 52 -40.43 -4.86 21.15
CA LYS A 52 -40.31 -3.88 22.24
C LYS A 52 -39.08 -3.00 22.21
N GLY A 53 -39.38 -1.73 21.99
CA GLY A 53 -38.44 -0.66 21.78
C GLY A 53 -37.74 -0.22 23.07
N GLU A 54 -36.56 0.30 22.83
CA GLU A 54 -35.90 1.40 23.53
C GLU A 54 -34.83 1.89 22.54
N GLU A 55 -34.61 3.20 22.47
CA GLU A 55 -33.72 3.86 21.52
C GLU A 55 -32.25 3.44 21.75
N MET A 56 -31.86 2.26 21.27
CA MET A 56 -30.46 1.95 21.05
C MET A 56 -30.12 2.46 19.65
N ASN A 57 -29.22 3.44 19.57
CA ASN A 57 -28.43 3.65 18.36
C ASN A 57 -27.72 2.33 18.05
N VAL A 58 -28.38 1.47 17.29
CA VAL A 58 -27.79 0.25 16.76
C VAL A 58 -26.64 0.74 15.91
N SER A 59 -25.43 0.66 16.47
CA SER A 59 -24.20 0.93 15.72
C SER A 59 -24.22 -0.08 14.60
N GLY A 60 -24.65 0.38 13.41
CA GLY A 60 -24.57 -0.42 12.20
C GLY A 60 -23.14 -0.90 11.98
N PRO A 61 -22.90 -1.71 10.94
CA PRO A 61 -21.58 -2.27 10.67
C PRO A 61 -20.60 -1.21 10.12
N TYR A 62 -20.53 -0.04 10.74
CA TYR A 62 -19.62 1.05 10.39
C TYR A 62 -19.25 1.92 11.60
N PHE A 63 -18.05 2.50 11.56
CA PHE A 63 -17.59 3.58 12.43
C PHE A 63 -17.89 4.93 11.76
N MET A 64 -18.28 5.91 12.56
CA MET A 64 -18.51 7.28 12.09
C MET A 64 -17.22 8.11 12.22
N GLY A 65 -16.82 8.75 11.13
CA GLY A 65 -15.71 9.69 11.10
C GLY A 65 -15.98 10.93 11.96
N ARG A 66 -14.93 11.61 12.40
CA ARG A 66 -15.03 12.84 13.20
C ARG A 66 -15.80 13.96 12.49
N ASP A 67 -15.77 13.96 11.16
CA ASP A 67 -16.53 14.86 10.29
C ASP A 67 -18.05 14.59 10.28
N LYS A 68 -18.50 13.54 10.96
CA LYS A 68 -19.90 13.05 11.00
C LYS A 68 -20.49 12.72 9.63
N LYS A 69 -19.64 12.57 8.60
CA LYS A 69 -20.04 12.30 7.22
C LYS A 69 -19.43 11.00 6.71
N THR A 70 -18.15 10.80 6.99
CA THR A 70 -17.43 9.63 6.51
C THR A 70 -17.82 8.41 7.33
N LYS A 71 -18.14 7.30 6.66
CA LYS A 71 -18.47 6.02 7.30
C LYS A 71 -17.42 4.98 6.92
N TRP A 72 -16.91 4.26 7.91
CA TRP A 72 -15.91 3.20 7.75
C TRP A 72 -16.55 1.86 8.07
N ASN A 73 -16.76 0.99 7.10
CA ASN A 73 -17.42 -0.30 7.36
C ASN A 73 -16.56 -1.19 8.27
N LYS A 74 -17.20 -1.89 9.22
CA LYS A 74 -16.56 -2.85 10.13
C LYS A 74 -16.21 -4.16 9.44
N HIS A 75 -16.99 -4.54 8.44
CA HIS A 75 -16.80 -5.77 7.68
C HIS A 75 -16.17 -5.47 6.33
N CYS A 76 -15.39 -6.43 5.84
CA CYS A 76 -14.87 -6.40 4.49
C CYS A 76 -16.04 -6.38 3.48
N PRO A 77 -15.96 -5.58 2.41
CA PRO A 77 -16.94 -5.64 1.33
C PRO A 77 -17.05 -7.06 0.74
N PRO A 78 -18.24 -7.47 0.28
CA PRO A 78 -18.42 -8.79 -0.32
C PRO A 78 -17.56 -8.95 -1.58
N LYS A 79 -16.86 -10.10 -1.70
CA LYS A 79 -15.88 -10.39 -2.77
C LYS A 79 -16.51 -10.56 -4.16
N ASN A 80 -17.82 -10.78 -4.23
CA ASN A 80 -18.56 -10.99 -5.49
C ASN A 80 -19.01 -9.68 -6.17
N VAL A 81 -18.49 -8.52 -5.74
CA VAL A 81 -18.83 -7.22 -6.30
C VAL A 81 -17.69 -6.69 -7.16
N ARG A 82 -18.02 -6.07 -8.29
CA ARG A 82 -17.03 -5.44 -9.16
C ARG A 82 -16.40 -4.21 -8.50
N THR A 83 -15.07 -4.14 -8.52
CA THR A 83 -14.33 -2.92 -8.16
C THR A 83 -14.75 -1.76 -9.05
N ARG A 84 -14.99 -0.59 -8.44
CA ARG A 84 -15.31 0.63 -9.20
C ARG A 84 -14.13 1.05 -10.05
N LYS A 85 -14.41 1.68 -11.21
CA LYS A 85 -13.36 2.15 -12.14
C LYS A 85 -12.36 3.09 -11.48
N GLU A 86 -12.82 3.94 -10.57
CA GLU A 86 -11.99 4.89 -9.80
C GLU A 86 -11.04 4.22 -8.81
N ASN A 87 -11.34 2.99 -8.38
CA ASN A 87 -10.52 2.21 -7.45
C ASN A 87 -9.56 1.25 -8.18
N LEU A 88 -9.56 1.23 -9.51
CA LEU A 88 -8.63 0.42 -10.29
C LEU A 88 -7.30 1.16 -10.44
N THR A 89 -6.24 0.60 -9.86
CA THR A 89 -4.87 1.07 -10.09
C THR A 89 -4.41 0.67 -11.49
N LEU A 90 -4.58 1.56 -12.47
CA LEU A 90 -4.17 1.31 -13.87
C LEU A 90 -2.68 1.60 -14.10
N HIS A 91 -2.10 2.52 -13.32
CA HIS A 91 -0.71 2.92 -13.42
C HIS A 91 0.04 2.38 -12.21
N LEU A 92 0.66 1.22 -12.39
CA LEU A 92 1.57 0.67 -11.40
C LEU A 92 2.89 1.46 -11.46
N PRO A 93 3.43 1.92 -10.32
CA PRO A 93 4.79 2.43 -10.27
C PRO A 93 5.76 1.29 -10.65
N GLY A 94 6.67 1.54 -11.58
CA GLY A 94 7.62 0.53 -12.05
C GLY A 94 8.12 0.80 -13.46
N GLY A 95 9.22 0.14 -13.82
CA GLY A 95 9.70 0.13 -15.19
C GLY A 95 8.63 -0.46 -16.12
N LYS A 96 8.33 0.24 -17.22
CA LYS A 96 7.45 -0.34 -18.25
C LYS A 96 8.12 -1.61 -18.77
N SER A 97 7.34 -2.68 -18.93
CA SER A 97 7.79 -3.98 -19.47
C SER A 97 8.46 -3.89 -20.86
N CYS A 98 8.45 -2.73 -21.51
CA CYS A 98 9.17 -2.50 -22.76
C CYS A 98 10.69 -2.59 -22.63
N VAL A 99 11.25 -2.51 -21.42
CA VAL A 99 12.67 -2.80 -21.18
C VAL A 99 12.82 -4.29 -20.87
N SER A 100 13.13 -5.07 -21.90
CA SER A 100 13.42 -6.51 -21.76
C SER A 100 14.79 -6.77 -21.12
N GLU A 101 15.66 -5.76 -21.10
CA GLU A 101 16.99 -5.78 -20.51
C GLU A 101 16.90 -5.87 -18.99
N LYS A 102 17.27 -7.02 -18.43
CA LYS A 102 17.40 -7.21 -16.97
C LYS A 102 18.85 -7.12 -16.50
N THR A 103 19.78 -6.99 -17.44
CA THR A 103 21.21 -6.91 -17.12
C THR A 103 21.57 -5.47 -16.77
N PRO A 104 22.35 -5.22 -15.71
CA PRO A 104 22.78 -3.86 -15.37
C PRO A 104 23.49 -3.15 -16.54
N ALA A 105 24.26 -3.89 -17.33
CA ALA A 105 24.96 -3.36 -18.50
C ALA A 105 23.98 -2.91 -19.61
N GLY A 106 23.03 -3.74 -19.99
CA GLY A 106 22.06 -3.35 -21.04
C GLY A 106 21.09 -2.26 -20.58
N ILE A 107 20.76 -2.21 -19.29
CA ILE A 107 20.02 -1.06 -18.72
C ILE A 107 20.87 0.21 -18.82
N TRP A 108 22.17 0.14 -18.55
CA TRP A 108 23.07 1.28 -18.68
C TRP A 108 23.19 1.76 -20.13
N GLU A 109 23.34 0.83 -21.08
CA GLU A 109 23.38 1.14 -22.52
C GLU A 109 22.07 1.78 -23.00
N TYR A 110 20.92 1.42 -22.42
CA TYR A 110 19.63 2.07 -22.70
C TYR A 110 19.59 3.56 -22.31
N PHE A 111 20.34 3.97 -21.28
CA PHE A 111 20.45 5.38 -20.91
C PHE A 111 21.55 6.12 -21.68
N PHE A 112 22.57 5.40 -22.14
CA PHE A 112 23.75 5.96 -22.80
C PHE A 112 23.95 5.34 -24.19
N ASP A 113 23.18 5.82 -25.15
CA ASP A 113 23.27 5.38 -26.53
C ASP A 113 24.64 5.70 -27.15
N ASN A 114 25.02 4.92 -28.17
CA ASN A 114 26.26 5.11 -28.92
C ASN A 114 26.40 6.53 -29.51
N GLU A 115 25.30 7.20 -29.85
CA GLU A 115 25.33 8.59 -30.32
C GLU A 115 25.85 9.54 -29.24
N ILE A 116 25.38 9.38 -28.00
CA ILE A 116 25.83 10.18 -26.85
C ILE A 116 27.33 9.94 -26.62
N LEU A 117 27.75 8.67 -26.63
CA LEU A 117 29.15 8.30 -26.45
C LEU A 117 30.04 8.89 -27.55
N ASN A 118 29.63 8.79 -28.81
CA ASN A 118 30.35 9.36 -29.94
C ASN A 118 30.47 10.89 -29.84
N ASN A 119 29.40 11.57 -29.44
CA ASN A 119 29.43 13.02 -29.22
C ASN A 119 30.43 13.39 -28.13
N ILE A 120 30.42 12.68 -27.00
CA ILE A 120 31.39 12.90 -25.92
C ILE A 120 32.82 12.75 -26.45
N VAL A 121 33.12 11.64 -27.13
CA VAL A 121 34.46 11.37 -27.67
C VAL A 121 34.90 12.44 -28.67
N ASN A 122 34.04 12.85 -29.59
CA ASN A 122 34.37 13.84 -30.60
C ASN A 122 34.72 15.20 -29.98
N PHE A 123 33.92 15.66 -29.00
CA PHE A 123 34.14 16.98 -28.39
C PHE A 123 35.26 16.98 -27.35
N THR A 124 35.51 15.88 -26.63
CA THR A 124 36.63 15.79 -25.69
C THR A 124 37.96 15.75 -26.42
N ASN A 125 38.06 15.00 -27.52
CA ASN A 125 39.28 14.94 -28.33
C ASN A 125 39.65 16.27 -28.99
N MET A 126 38.72 17.21 -29.15
CA MET A 126 39.04 18.57 -29.62
C MET A 126 39.77 19.42 -28.57
N LYS A 127 39.79 19.00 -27.30
CA LYS A 127 40.34 19.74 -26.16
C LYS A 127 41.59 19.10 -25.55
N ILE A 128 41.99 17.93 -26.05
CA ILE A 128 43.24 17.22 -25.70
C ILE A 128 44.33 17.69 -26.67
#